data_AF-A0A0T6BI92-F1
#
_entry.id   AF-A0A0T6BI92-F1
#
_cell.length_a   1.000
_cell.length_b   1.000
_cell.length_c   1.000
_cell.angle_alpha   90.00
_cell.angle_beta   90.00
_cell.angle_gamma   90.00
#
_symmetry.space_group_name_H-M   'P 1'
#
loop_
_entity.id
_entity.type
_entity.pdbx_description
1 polymer ?
#
loop_
_entity_poly.entity_id
_entity_poly.type
_entity_poly.pdbx_seq_one_letter_code
_entity_poly.pdbx_strand_id
1 'polypeptide(L)'
;MKEQTFLDFGKRSLTKEDEQRLKSELNDYFKKRKERIYASKRKKLLNTASKINFVPGHAPDFDKMSNERIKSLIKIAEIDK
;
A
#
# COMPACT_ATOMS: atom_id res chain seq x y z
N MET A 1 -50.06 4.75 26.03
CA MET A 1 -48.89 5.25 25.29
C MET A 1 -47.86 4.13 25.24
N LYS A 2 -47.30 3.80 24.07
CA LYS A 2 -46.20 2.82 23.97
C LYS A 2 -44.89 3.57 24.20
N GLU A 3 -44.18 3.25 25.28
CA GLU A 3 -42.86 3.80 25.55
C GLU A 3 -41.89 3.36 24.44
N GLN A 4 -41.38 4.33 23.66
CA GLN A 4 -40.30 4.09 22.72
C GLN A 4 -38.98 4.10 23.48
N THR A 5 -38.32 2.95 23.55
CA THR A 5 -36.95 2.84 24.02
C THR A 5 -36.00 3.28 22.91
N PHE A 6 -35.46 4.50 23.03
CA PHE A 6 -34.36 4.93 22.18
C PHE A 6 -33.08 4.23 22.65
N LEU A 7 -32.48 3.40 21.79
CA LEU A 7 -31.15 2.87 22.05
C LEU A 7 -30.12 4.00 21.95
N ASP A 8 -29.65 4.47 23.10
CA ASP A 8 -28.55 5.42 23.21
C ASP A 8 -27.21 4.71 22.96
N PHE A 9 -26.70 4.84 21.73
CA PHE A 9 -25.41 4.28 21.34
C PHE A 9 -24.21 5.01 21.99
N GLY A 10 -24.42 6.18 22.61
CA GLY A 10 -23.37 6.95 23.29
C GLY A 10 -22.86 6.31 24.58
N LYS A 11 -23.60 5.35 25.16
CA LYS A 11 -23.26 4.67 26.43
C LYS A 11 -22.64 3.28 26.28
N ARG A 12 -22.38 2.80 25.06
CA ARG A 12 -21.72 1.50 24.88
C ARG A 12 -20.22 1.65 25.09
N SER A 13 -19.73 1.32 26.29
CA SER A 13 -18.29 1.13 26.50
C SER A 13 -17.85 -0.11 25.71
N LEU A 14 -16.87 0.05 24.82
CA LEU A 14 -16.20 -1.07 24.18
C LEU A 14 -15.66 -1.99 25.26
N THR A 15 -15.94 -3.28 25.16
CA THR A 15 -15.28 -4.26 26.02
C THR A 15 -13.82 -4.40 25.59
N LYS A 16 -12.98 -4.94 26.47
CA LYS A 16 -11.58 -5.25 26.12
C LYS A 16 -11.49 -6.21 24.92
N GLU A 17 -12.47 -7.09 24.75
CA GLU A 17 -12.59 -8.02 23.64
C GLU A 17 -12.91 -7.29 22.33
N ASP A 18 -13.86 -6.36 22.37
CA ASP A 18 -14.18 -5.52 21.21
C ASP A 18 -12.97 -4.68 20.78
N GLU A 19 -12.23 -4.10 21.72
CA GLU A 19 -11.01 -3.34 21.43
C GLU A 19 -9.94 -4.20 20.76
N GLN A 20 -9.73 -5.44 21.23
CA GLN A 20 -8.76 -6.37 20.64
C GLN A 20 -9.16 -6.77 19.23
N ARG A 21 -10.45 -7.08 19.02
CA ARG A 21 -10.98 -7.38 17.70
C ARG A 21 -10.79 -6.20 16.74
N LEU A 22 -11.13 -4.99 17.17
CA LEU A 22 -10.99 -3.78 16.37
C LEU A 22 -9.52 -3.50 16.01
N LYS A 23 -8.60 -3.71 16.95
CA LYS A 23 -7.15 -3.60 16.69
C LYS A 23 -6.68 -4.59 15.63
N SER A 24 -7.15 -5.83 15.68
CA SER A 24 -6.80 -6.84 14.66
C SER A 24 -7.34 -6.46 13.27
N GLU A 25 -8.60 -6.04 13.18
CA GLU A 25 -9.23 -5.62 11.93
C GLU A 25 -8.55 -4.39 11.32
N LEU A 26 -8.18 -3.41 12.16
CA LEU A 26 -7.42 -2.24 11.74
C LEU A 26 -6.02 -2.61 11.22
N ASN A 27 -5.32 -3.51 11.92
CA ASN A 27 -4.00 -3.97 11.48
C ASN A 27 -4.06 -4.64 10.11
N ASP A 28 -5.04 -5.51 9.88
CA ASP A 28 -5.27 -6.15 8.59
C ASP A 28 -5.61 -5.13 7.50
N TYR A 29 -6.47 -4.15 7.82
CA TYR A 29 -6.78 -3.06 6.91
C TYR A 29 -5.52 -2.27 6.52
N PHE A 30 -4.69 -1.89 7.48
CA PHE A 30 -3.46 -1.14 7.22
C PHE A 30 -2.45 -1.95 6.42
N LYS A 31 -2.34 -3.26 6.66
CA LYS A 31 -1.49 -4.16 5.87
C LYS A 31 -1.93 -4.21 4.40
N LYS A 32 -3.22 -4.48 4.15
CA LYS A 32 -3.80 -4.47 2.79
C LYS A 32 -3.67 -3.11 2.11
N ARG A 33 -3.78 -2.01 2.87
CA ARG A 33 -3.56 -0.65 2.35
C ARG A 33 -2.10 -0.43 1.94
N LYS A 34 -1.13 -0.86 2.75
CA LYS A 34 0.30 -0.77 2.41
C LYS A 34 0.63 -1.55 1.14
N GLU A 35 0.10 -2.77 1.00
CA GLU A 35 0.27 -3.60 -0.21
C GLU A 35 -0.29 -2.92 -1.46
N ARG A 36 -1.51 -2.36 -1.38
CA ARG A 36 -2.11 -1.60 -2.50
C ARG A 36 -1.29 -0.37 -2.89
N ILE A 37 -0.78 0.38 -1.90
CA ILE A 37 0.09 1.54 -2.16
C ILE A 37 1.40 1.08 -2.83
N TYR A 38 1.99 -0.01 -2.34
CA TYR A 38 3.20 -0.58 -2.93
C TYR A 38 2.99 -0.99 -4.39
N ALA A 39 1.91 -1.72 -4.69
CA ALA A 39 1.57 -2.15 -6.04
C ALA A 39 1.30 -0.96 -6.99
N SER A 40 0.58 0.06 -6.50
CA SER A 40 0.32 1.29 -7.27
C SER A 40 1.61 2.04 -7.60
N LYS A 41 2.51 2.21 -6.63
CA LYS A 41 3.84 2.79 -6.85
C LYS A 41 4.66 1.96 -7.83
N ARG A 42 4.62 0.63 -7.71
CA ARG A 42 5.34 -0.29 -8.58
C ARG A 42 4.91 -0.15 -10.04
N LYS A 43 3.60 -0.08 -10.31
CA LYS A 43 3.09 0.12 -11.67
C LYS A 43 3.62 1.40 -12.31
N LYS A 44 3.69 2.51 -11.54
CA LYS A 44 4.27 3.77 -12.02
C LYS A 44 5.76 3.64 -12.32
N LEU A 45 6.52 3.04 -11.39
CA LEU A 45 7.96 2.83 -11.56
C LEU A 45 8.29 1.96 -12.77
N LEU A 46 7.58 0.85 -12.98
CA LEU A 46 7.78 -0.03 -14.14
C LEU A 46 7.50 0.70 -15.45
N ASN A 47 6.44 1.51 -15.51
CA ASN A 47 6.10 2.30 -16.71
C ASN A 47 7.12 3.41 -17.01
N THR A 48 7.79 3.94 -15.98
CA THR A 48 8.90 4.88 -16.20
C THR A 48 10.16 4.14 -16.62
N ALA A 49 10.49 3.04 -15.96
CA ALA A 49 11.70 2.27 -16.23
C ALA A 49 11.69 1.60 -17.61
N SER A 50 10.52 1.22 -18.13
CA SER A 50 10.38 0.66 -19.49
C SER A 50 10.74 1.64 -20.60
N LYS A 51 10.82 2.94 -20.31
CA LYS A 51 11.22 3.98 -21.27
C LYS A 51 12.72 4.23 -21.30
N ILE A 52 13.48 3.57 -20.43
CA ILE A 52 14.94 3.68 -20.39
C ILE A 52 15.51 2.76 -21.48
N ASN A 53 16.39 3.32 -22.32
CA ASN A 53 17.12 2.53 -23.30
C ASN A 53 18.28 1.82 -22.60
N PHE A 54 18.25 0.48 -22.62
CA PHE A 54 19.34 -0.35 -22.11
C PHE A 54 20.17 -0.88 -23.26
N VAL A 55 21.44 -1.18 -22.97
CA VAL A 55 22.30 -1.91 -23.90
C VAL A 55 21.62 -3.25 -24.26
N PRO A 56 21.56 -3.64 -25.54
CA PRO A 56 20.96 -4.91 -25.95
C PRO A 56 21.50 -6.09 -25.14
N GLY A 57 20.61 -6.97 -24.69
CA GLY A 57 20.95 -8.13 -23.86
C GLY A 57 21.25 -7.83 -22.38
N HIS A 58 21.28 -6.56 -21.98
CA HIS A 58 21.59 -6.13 -20.60
C HIS A 58 20.40 -5.43 -19.93
N ALA A 59 19.19 -5.62 -20.47
CA ALA A 59 17.97 -5.10 -19.87
C ALA A 59 17.76 -5.73 -18.48
N PRO A 60 17.53 -4.93 -17.42
CA PRO A 60 17.31 -5.46 -16.09
C PRO A 60 15.99 -6.23 -16.01
N ASP A 61 15.97 -7.32 -15.24
CA ASP A 61 14.73 -8.01 -14.88
C ASP A 61 14.01 -7.22 -13.78
N PHE A 62 13.11 -6.34 -14.19
CA PHE A 62 12.40 -5.47 -13.26
C PHE A 62 11.50 -6.24 -12.29
N ASP A 63 10.98 -7.41 -12.67
CA ASP A 63 10.05 -8.20 -11.85
C ASP A 63 10.73 -8.72 -10.57
N LYS A 64 12.03 -8.98 -10.65
CA LYS A 64 12.86 -9.39 -9.51
C LYS A 64 13.39 -8.23 -8.65
N MET A 65 13.15 -6.97 -9.05
CA MET A 65 13.67 -5.79 -8.35
C MET A 65 12.66 -5.16 -7.40
N SER A 66 13.12 -4.70 -6.24
CA SER A 66 12.31 -3.89 -5.33
C SER A 66 12.03 -2.49 -5.92
N ASN A 67 10.95 -1.85 -5.47
CA ASN A 67 10.60 -0.48 -5.88
C ASN A 67 11.74 0.53 -5.63
N GLU A 68 12.49 0.40 -4.53
CA GLU A 68 13.64 1.28 -4.26
C GLU A 68 14.74 1.11 -5.31
N ARG A 69 15.02 -0.13 -5.72
CA ARG A 69 16.06 -0.42 -6.72
C ARG A 69 15.68 0.10 -8.10
N ILE A 70 14.41 -0.05 -8.50
CA ILE A 70 13.88 0.53 -9.74
C ILE A 70 13.95 2.06 -9.71
N LYS A 71 13.61 2.67 -8.57
CA LYS A 71 13.69 4.13 -8.40
C LYS A 71 15.12 4.64 -8.53
N SER A 72 16.10 3.95 -7.93
CA SER A 72 17.51 4.29 -8.10
C SER A 72 17.99 4.15 -9.54
N LEU A 73 17.57 3.10 -10.25
CA LEU A 73 17.87 2.90 -11.66
C LEU A 73 17.33 4.03 -12.55
N ILE A 74 16.07 4.42 -12.34
CA ILE A 74 15.46 5.56 -13.05
C ILE A 74 16.28 6.83 -12.79
N LYS A 75 16.65 7.09 -11.53
CA LYS A 75 17.42 8.28 -11.17
C LYS A 75 18.79 8.31 -11.86
N ILE A 76 19.48 7.17 -12.00
CA ILE A 76 20.74 7.08 -12.73
C ILE A 76 20.53 7.41 -14.21
N ALA A 77 19.52 6.80 -14.83
CA ALA A 77 19.20 7.03 -16.25
C ALA A 77 18.72 8.47 -16.55
N GLU A 78 18.23 9.20 -15.55
CA GLU A 78 17.90 10.63 -15.66
C GLU A 78 19.13 11.54 -15.54
N ILE A 79 20.19 11.10 -14.84
CA ILE A 79 21.45 11.85 -14.70
C ILE A 79 22.32 11.70 -15.96
N ASP A 80 22.24 10.56 -16.64
CA ASP A 80 23.00 10.27 -17.86
C ASP A 80 22.41 10.94 -19.13
N LYS A 81 21.34 11.74 -19.00
CA LYS A 81 20.72 12.54 -20.08
C LYS A 81 21.21 13.98 -20.09
#